data_AF-A0A7J6IVG2-F1
#
_entry.id   AF-A0A7J6IVG2-F1
#
_cell.length_a   1.000
_cell.length_b   1.000
_cell.length_c   1.000
_cell.angle_alpha   90.00
_cell.angle_beta   90.00
_cell.angle_gamma   90.00
#
_symmetry.space_group_name_H-M   'P 1'
#
loop_
_entity.id
_entity.type
_entity.pdbx_description
1 polymer ?
#
loop_
_entity_poly.entity_id
_entity_poly.type
_entity_poly.pdbx_seq_one_letter_code
_entity_poly.pdbx_strand_id
1 'polypeptide(L)'
;MTPSQQYTIDQTGCLHVGLIVGKTAFRQNKFTASYLHVRRLADNPNTWTQTRHDWDEVKRMQRIDYGGTTTSSKANIDRVIRKGEEWITLSKGKYDKEWNCLAYYRFMASKL
;
A
#
# COMPACT_ATOMS: atom_id res chain seq x y z
N MET A 1 12.34 -9.61 14.79
CA MET A 1 12.02 -9.15 13.42
C MET A 1 11.84 -10.37 12.54
N THR A 2 10.79 -10.41 11.70
CA THR A 2 10.50 -11.57 10.86
C THR A 2 11.30 -11.56 9.55
N PRO A 3 11.51 -12.70 8.86
CA PRO A 3 12.18 -12.73 7.56
C PRO A 3 11.53 -11.83 6.49
N SER A 4 10.20 -11.69 6.55
CA SER A 4 9.39 -10.80 5.71
C SER A 4 9.73 -9.32 5.95
N GLN A 5 9.85 -8.92 7.22
CA GLN A 5 10.25 -7.56 7.61
C GLN A 5 11.69 -7.26 7.23
N GLN A 6 12.61 -8.20 7.49
CA GLN A 6 14.02 -8.02 7.14
C GLN A 6 14.18 -7.82 5.63
N TYR A 7 13.56 -8.66 4.80
CA TYR A 7 13.58 -8.49 3.34
C TYR A 7 13.06 -7.11 2.90
N THR A 8 11.97 -6.63 3.51
CA THR A 8 11.43 -5.30 3.19
C THR A 8 12.44 -4.20 3.50
N ILE A 9 13.11 -4.28 4.66
CA ILE A 9 14.17 -3.34 5.04
C ILE A 9 15.36 -3.45 4.10
N ASP A 10 15.81 -4.64 3.75
CA ASP A 10 16.96 -4.82 2.86
C ASP A 10 16.70 -4.20 1.47
N GLN A 11 15.45 -4.25 0.99
CA GLN A 11 15.07 -3.74 -0.33
C GLN A 11 14.74 -2.25 -0.34
N THR A 12 14.34 -1.69 0.80
CA THR A 12 13.78 -0.33 0.83
C THR A 12 14.36 0.55 1.92
N GLY A 13 15.06 0.02 2.91
CA GLY A 13 15.43 0.72 4.13
C GLY A 13 14.24 1.01 5.08
N CYS A 14 13.04 0.52 4.77
CA CYS A 14 11.83 0.74 5.57
C CYS A 14 11.29 -0.58 6.13
N LEU A 15 10.77 -0.55 7.37
CA LEU A 15 10.10 -1.70 7.99
C LEU A 15 8.77 -2.05 7.28
N HIS A 16 8.15 -1.05 6.66
CA HIS A 16 6.84 -1.18 6.06
C HIS A 16 6.67 -0.26 4.84
N VAL A 17 5.88 -0.71 3.86
CA VAL A 17 5.57 0.04 2.64
C VAL A 17 4.05 0.06 2.44
N GLY A 18 3.50 1.23 2.12
CA GLY A 18 2.10 1.41 1.74
C GLY A 18 1.97 2.06 0.37
N LEU A 19 0.73 2.18 -0.11
CA LEU A 19 0.42 2.79 -1.39
C LEU A 19 -0.28 4.13 -1.17
N ILE A 20 0.20 5.19 -1.82
CA ILE A 20 -0.47 6.49 -1.85
C ILE A 20 -1.08 6.66 -3.24
N VAL A 21 -2.40 6.84 -3.32
CA VAL A 21 -3.08 7.18 -4.56
C VAL A 21 -3.76 8.52 -4.38
N GLY A 22 -3.46 9.47 -5.25
CA GLY A 22 -3.99 10.81 -5.13
C GLY A 22 -4.20 11.50 -6.47
N LYS A 23 -4.83 12.66 -6.39
CA LYS A 23 -5.05 13.57 -7.51
C LYS A 23 -4.72 14.98 -7.09
N THR A 24 -4.14 15.72 -8.03
CA THR A 24 -3.94 17.17 -7.90
C THR A 24 -5.14 17.87 -8.52
N ALA A 25 -5.83 18.71 -7.75
CA ALA A 25 -6.86 19.57 -8.29
C ALA A 25 -6.19 20.74 -9.04
N PHE A 26 -6.22 20.70 -10.38
CA PHE A 26 -5.57 21.67 -11.25
C PHE A 26 -5.84 23.15 -10.88
N ARG A 27 -7.03 23.44 -10.36
CA ARG A 27 -7.46 24.81 -10.00
C ARG A 27 -7.22 25.22 -8.54
N GLN A 28 -6.82 24.31 -7.65
CA GLN A 28 -6.79 24.56 -6.21
C GLN A 28 -5.41 24.35 -5.56
N ASN A 29 -4.36 24.03 -6.35
CA ASN A 29 -3.03 23.66 -5.83
C ASN A 29 -3.09 22.66 -4.66
N LYS A 30 -4.11 21.79 -4.67
CA LYS A 30 -4.42 20.87 -3.58
C LYS A 30 -4.21 19.45 -4.04
N PHE A 31 -3.35 18.73 -3.33
CA PHE A 31 -3.20 17.28 -3.47
C PHE A 31 -4.13 16.59 -2.48
N THR A 32 -5.05 15.79 -3.00
CA THR A 32 -5.92 14.92 -2.21
C THR A 32 -5.53 13.48 -2.48
N ALA A 33 -5.29 12.69 -1.44
CA ALA A 33 -4.85 11.31 -1.59
C ALA A 33 -5.42 10.42 -0.49
N SER A 34 -5.38 9.13 -0.77
CA SER A 34 -5.63 8.06 0.20
C SER A 34 -4.38 7.22 0.34
N TYR A 35 -4.08 6.84 1.57
CA TYR A 35 -3.01 5.93 1.93
C TYR A 35 -3.61 4.56 2.24
N LEU A 36 -3.21 3.56 1.46
CA LEU A 36 -3.56 2.17 1.69
C LEU A 36 -2.39 1.43 2.31
N HIS A 37 -2.69 0.72 3.39
CA HIS A 37 -1.72 0.04 4.23
C HIS A 37 -2.17 -1.38 4.52
N VAL A 38 -1.31 -2.36 4.26
CA VAL A 38 -1.60 -3.76 4.52
C VAL A 38 -0.81 -4.25 5.73
N ARG A 39 -1.45 -4.91 6.69
CA ARG A 39 -0.77 -5.46 7.88
C ARG A 39 -1.34 -6.81 8.28
N ARG A 40 -0.56 -7.60 9.01
CA ARG A 40 -1.11 -8.73 9.77
C ARG A 40 -1.74 -8.21 11.05
N LEU A 41 -2.85 -8.81 11.42
CA LEU A 41 -3.43 -8.64 12.74
C LEU A 41 -2.60 -9.41 13.76
N ALA A 42 -2.36 -8.82 14.93
CA ALA A 42 -1.54 -9.45 15.97
C ALA A 42 -2.26 -10.64 16.61
N ASP A 43 -3.58 -10.55 16.73
CA ASP A 43 -4.52 -11.52 17.27
C ASP A 43 -4.91 -12.62 16.26
N ASN A 44 -4.87 -12.33 14.95
CA ASN A 44 -5.02 -13.33 13.90
C ASN A 44 -3.85 -13.28 12.91
N PRO A 45 -2.75 -13.99 13.21
CA PRO A 45 -1.60 -14.00 12.34
C PRO A 45 -1.94 -14.59 10.96
N ASN A 46 -2.96 -15.41 10.79
CA ASN A 46 -3.24 -16.03 9.50
C ASN A 46 -4.00 -15.12 8.53
N THR A 47 -4.20 -13.85 8.86
CA THR A 47 -5.00 -12.94 8.05
C THR A 47 -4.29 -11.61 7.83
N TRP A 48 -4.17 -11.23 6.56
CA TRP A 48 -3.81 -9.88 6.17
C TRP A 48 -5.05 -8.98 6.22
N THR A 49 -4.83 -7.74 6.63
CA THR A 49 -5.86 -6.69 6.61
C THR A 49 -5.35 -5.48 5.88
N GLN A 50 -6.23 -4.87 5.10
CA GLN A 50 -5.98 -3.58 4.48
C GLN A 50 -6.71 -2.50 5.27
N THR A 51 -6.04 -1.39 5.50
CA THR A 51 -6.62 -0.18 6.07
C THR A 51 -6.43 0.96 5.10
N ARG A 52 -7.47 1.79 4.97
CA ARG A 52 -7.42 3.05 4.25
C ARG A 52 -7.38 4.19 5.26
N HIS A 53 -6.54 5.16 4.96
CA HIS A 53 -6.45 6.40 5.70
C HIS A 53 -6.48 7.57 4.73
N ASP A 54 -7.05 8.69 5.17
CA ASP A 54 -6.86 9.93 4.43
C ASP A 54 -5.42 10.41 4.56
N TRP A 55 -4.96 11.06 3.51
CA TRP A 55 -3.63 11.66 3.47
C TRP A 55 -3.57 12.90 4.36
N ASP A 56 -2.68 12.89 5.35
CA ASP A 56 -2.50 13.95 6.34
C ASP A 56 -1.03 14.36 6.46
N GLU A 57 -0.75 15.36 7.30
CA GLU A 57 0.61 15.89 7.52
C GLU A 57 1.55 14.89 8.18
N VAL A 58 1.03 14.00 9.03
CA VAL A 58 1.85 12.96 9.68
C VAL A 58 2.36 11.96 8.66
N LYS A 59 1.49 11.54 7.72
CA LYS A 59 1.88 10.63 6.64
C LYS A 59 2.84 11.28 5.64
N ARG A 60 2.82 12.61 5.48
CA ARG A 60 3.80 13.35 4.67
C ARG A 60 5.23 13.28 5.20
N MET A 61 5.42 12.99 6.49
CA MET A 61 6.76 12.84 7.06
C MET A 61 7.43 11.49 6.71
N GLN A 62 6.68 10.55 6.11
CA GLN A 62 7.24 9.29 5.64
C GLN A 62 8.07 9.51 4.37
N ARG A 63 8.99 8.59 4.07
CA ARG A 63 9.66 8.61 2.76
C ARG A 63 8.64 8.32 1.66
N ILE A 64 8.61 9.16 0.64
CA ILE A 64 7.69 9.04 -0.49
C ILE A 64 8.51 8.84 -1.76
N ASP A 65 8.28 7.71 -2.42
CA ASP A 65 8.86 7.39 -3.71
C ASP A 65 7.76 7.55 -4.79
N TYR A 66 8.00 8.39 -5.80
CA TYR A 66 7.01 8.66 -6.84
C TYR A 66 6.84 7.46 -7.77
N GLY A 67 5.63 6.88 -7.80
CA GLY A 67 5.30 5.69 -8.59
C GLY A 67 4.81 5.96 -10.01
N GLY A 68 4.67 7.22 -10.44
CA GLY A 68 4.18 7.59 -11.78
C GLY A 68 2.73 8.08 -11.81
N THR A 69 2.27 8.43 -13.02
CA THR A 69 0.88 8.84 -13.27
C THR A 69 0.02 7.66 -13.71
N THR A 70 -1.29 7.75 -13.46
CA THR A 70 -2.28 6.76 -13.91
C THR A 70 -3.58 7.47 -14.32
N THR A 71 -4.55 6.74 -14.85
CA THR A 71 -5.86 7.26 -15.26
C THR A 71 -6.83 7.33 -14.08
N SER A 72 -7.82 8.22 -14.17
CA SER A 72 -8.88 8.35 -13.17
C SER A 72 -9.66 7.05 -12.93
N SER A 73 -9.84 6.23 -13.97
CA SER A 73 -10.51 4.93 -13.85
C SER A 73 -9.68 3.92 -13.07
N LYS A 74 -8.35 3.92 -13.25
CA LYS A 74 -7.45 3.03 -12.53
C LYS A 74 -7.21 3.47 -11.09
N ALA A 75 -7.10 4.77 -10.86
CA ALA A 75 -6.98 5.39 -9.54
C ALA A 75 -8.30 5.54 -8.76
N ASN A 76 -9.42 5.04 -9.29
CA ASN A 76 -10.68 5.03 -8.55
C ASN A 76 -10.50 4.26 -7.23
N ILE A 77 -10.77 4.93 -6.10
CA ILE A 77 -10.41 4.40 -4.78
C ILE A 77 -11.10 3.07 -4.45
N ASP A 78 -12.36 2.88 -4.87
CA ASP A 78 -13.09 1.64 -4.64
C ASP A 78 -12.49 0.48 -5.43
N ARG A 79 -12.06 0.76 -6.68
CA ARG A 79 -11.31 -0.21 -7.49
C ARG A 79 -9.98 -0.57 -6.83
N VAL A 80 -9.24 0.41 -6.31
CA VAL A 80 -7.95 0.20 -5.66
C VAL A 80 -8.14 -0.65 -4.39
N ILE A 81 -9.12 -0.32 -3.54
CA ILE A 81 -9.44 -1.08 -2.33
C ILE A 81 -9.73 -2.55 -2.68
N ARG A 82 -10.61 -2.79 -3.66
CA ARG A 82 -10.96 -4.14 -4.11
C ARG A 82 -9.76 -4.93 -4.64
N LYS A 83 -8.82 -4.27 -5.32
CA LYS A 83 -7.58 -4.93 -5.75
C LYS A 83 -6.67 -5.33 -4.59
N GLY A 84 -6.65 -4.55 -3.52
CA GLY A 84 -5.93 -4.96 -2.32
C GLY A 84 -6.58 -6.12 -1.59
N GLU A 85 -7.91 -6.17 -1.53
CA GLU A 85 -8.66 -7.32 -1.00
C GLU A 85 -8.44 -8.60 -1.82
N GLU A 86 -8.34 -8.46 -3.15
CA GLU A 86 -7.96 -9.55 -4.05
C GLU A 86 -6.56 -10.09 -3.69
N TRP A 87 -5.58 -9.21 -3.48
CA TRP A 87 -4.24 -9.63 -3.05
C TRP A 87 -4.26 -10.34 -1.68
N ILE A 88 -5.03 -9.82 -0.72
CA ILE A 88 -5.21 -10.45 0.60
C ILE A 88 -5.75 -11.87 0.42
N THR A 89 -6.75 -12.06 -0.42
CA THR A 89 -7.33 -13.37 -0.72
C THR A 89 -6.30 -14.31 -1.36
N LEU A 90 -5.54 -13.81 -2.34
CA LEU A 90 -4.50 -14.58 -3.04
C LEU A 90 -3.37 -15.02 -2.10
N SER A 91 -3.06 -14.21 -1.08
CA SER A 91 -2.00 -14.54 -0.11
C SER A 91 -2.29 -15.82 0.66
N LYS A 92 -3.57 -16.19 0.84
CA LYS A 92 -4.00 -17.31 1.71
C LYS A 92 -3.34 -17.26 3.10
N GLY A 93 -3.08 -16.05 3.63
CA GLY A 93 -2.45 -15.85 4.93
C GLY A 93 -0.93 -16.03 4.97
N LYS A 94 -0.27 -16.30 3.83
CA LYS A 94 1.18 -16.43 3.76
C LYS A 94 1.89 -15.15 4.17
N TYR A 95 3.03 -15.30 4.87
CA TYR A 95 3.82 -14.19 5.36
C TYR A 95 5.31 -14.51 5.33
N ASP A 96 5.96 -14.16 4.23
CA ASP A 96 7.34 -14.53 3.92
C ASP A 96 7.98 -13.49 2.97
N LYS A 97 9.06 -13.85 2.29
CA LYS A 97 9.76 -12.97 1.34
C LYS A 97 8.97 -12.70 0.05
N GLU A 98 8.02 -13.56 -0.29
CA GLU A 98 7.16 -13.44 -1.47
C GLU A 98 5.82 -12.78 -1.12
N TRP A 99 5.35 -12.98 0.13
CA TRP A 99 4.12 -12.40 0.66
C TRP A 99 4.43 -11.45 1.81
N ASN A 100 4.68 -10.19 1.46
CA ASN A 100 4.97 -9.09 2.39
C ASN A 100 4.39 -7.76 1.90
N CYS A 101 4.57 -6.70 2.68
CA CYS A 101 4.04 -5.37 2.34
C CYS A 101 4.64 -4.78 1.05
N LEU A 102 5.90 -5.08 0.73
CA LEU A 102 6.53 -4.67 -0.53
C LEU A 102 5.94 -5.45 -1.72
N ALA A 103 5.68 -6.74 -1.56
CA ALA A 103 5.01 -7.55 -2.57
C ALA A 103 3.58 -7.06 -2.83
N TYR A 104 2.84 -6.70 -1.78
CA TYR A 104 1.55 -6.03 -1.89
C TYR A 104 1.66 -4.72 -2.68
N TYR A 105 2.62 -3.84 -2.34
CA TYR A 105 2.85 -2.60 -3.07
C TYR A 105 3.13 -2.86 -4.56
N ARG A 106 4.03 -3.80 -4.89
CA ARG A 106 4.38 -4.17 -6.27
C ARG A 106 3.17 -4.70 -7.03
N PHE A 107 2.36 -5.55 -6.40
CA PHE A 107 1.11 -6.02 -6.99
C PHE A 107 0.18 -4.86 -7.31
N MET A 108 -0.06 -3.97 -6.35
CA MET A 108 -0.96 -2.83 -6.52
C MET A 108 -0.48 -1.87 -7.61
N ALA A 109 0.82 -1.55 -7.63
CA ALA A 109 1.43 -0.70 -8.65
C ALA A 109 1.20 -1.27 -10.07
N SER A 110 1.26 -2.59 -10.25
CA SER A 110 0.99 -3.23 -11.55
C SER A 110 -0.47 -3.14 -12.03
N LYS A 111 -1.42 -2.76 -11.15
CA LYS A 111 -2.85 -2.64 -11.46
C LYS A 111 -3.32 -1.19 -11.61
N LEU A 112 -2.45 -0.24 -11.27
CA LEU A 112 -2.59 1.19 -11.58
C LEU A 112 -2.06 1.46 -12.99
#